data_AF-A0A975IYL9-F1
#
_entry.id   AF-A0A975IYL9-F1
#
_cell.length_a   1.000
_cell.length_b   1.000
_cell.length_c   1.000
_cell.angle_alpha   90.00
_cell.angle_beta   90.00
_cell.angle_gamma   90.00
#
_symmetry.space_group_name_H-M   'P 1'
#
loop_
_entity.id
_entity.type
_entity.pdbx_description
1 polymer ?
#
loop_
_entity_poly.entity_id
_entity_poly.type
_entity_poly.pdbx_seq_one_letter_code
_entity_poly.pdbx_strand_id
1 'polypeptide(L)'
;MSKAKVIGGFVLAALAGIVIWKWRDPMSGVAPLAGEPPSLNTAPPVPARVELPVTLLPIAADMARLNSPETLPQDDLSSLSLVLATYGKNSGGNPTGENEEITAALLGNNPKRLAYLPANVPFVNASGQLIDRWGTPYFFHSMTAGRTDIRSAGPDRQMWTEDDIESSN
;
A
#
# COMPACT_ATOMS: atom_id res chain seq x y z
N MET A 1 -29.72 39.25 -40.40
CA MET A 1 -29.86 38.27 -41.49
C MET A 1 -28.63 37.35 -41.41
N SER A 2 -28.72 36.17 -40.79
CA SER A 2 -28.99 34.86 -41.44
C SER A 2 -27.99 34.62 -42.60
N LYS A 3 -27.15 33.59 -42.61
CA LYS A 3 -27.46 32.15 -42.79
C LYS A 3 -26.21 31.31 -42.40
N ALA A 4 -26.33 30.29 -41.54
CA ALA A 4 -26.58 28.84 -41.82
C ALA A 4 -25.34 28.08 -42.39
N LYS A 5 -24.79 27.12 -41.61
CA LYS A 5 -24.79 25.63 -41.78
C LYS A 5 -24.05 25.12 -43.03
N VAL A 6 -23.17 24.12 -42.93
CA VAL A 6 -23.40 22.66 -43.11
C VAL A 6 -22.02 21.99 -42.88
N ILE A 7 -21.81 21.10 -41.89
CA ILE A 7 -21.97 19.62 -41.84
C ILE A 7 -21.02 18.81 -42.76
N GLY A 8 -20.27 17.90 -42.12
CA GLY A 8 -19.83 16.59 -42.65
C GLY A 8 -18.53 16.61 -43.48
N GLY A 9 -17.56 15.71 -43.32
CA GLY A 9 -17.47 14.46 -42.57
C GLY A 9 -16.25 13.68 -43.07
N PHE A 10 -16.04 12.51 -42.46
CA PHE A 10 -15.14 11.40 -42.81
C PHE A 10 -13.70 11.35 -42.26
N VAL A 11 -13.58 10.41 -41.32
CA VAL A 11 -12.39 9.65 -40.90
C VAL A 11 -11.93 8.72 -42.03
N LEU A 12 -10.62 8.53 -42.18
CA LEU A 12 -9.89 7.28 -42.53
C LEU A 12 -8.38 7.65 -42.57
N ALA A 13 -7.61 7.27 -41.54
CA ALA A 13 -6.86 6.01 -41.41
C ALA A 13 -5.50 5.98 -42.14
N ALA A 14 -4.46 5.89 -41.31
CA ALA A 14 -3.19 5.13 -41.45
C ALA A 14 -2.30 5.35 -42.70
N LEU A 15 -1.00 5.60 -42.47
CA LEU A 15 0.04 4.54 -42.48
C LEU A 15 1.47 5.12 -42.38
N ALA A 16 2.23 4.51 -41.46
CA ALA A 16 3.64 4.12 -41.53
C ALA A 16 4.67 4.96 -42.30
N GLY A 17 5.65 5.50 -41.56
CA GLY A 17 7.00 5.80 -42.06
C GLY A 17 8.03 4.90 -41.36
N ILE A 18 8.28 3.71 -41.90
CA ILE A 18 9.46 2.89 -41.60
C ILE A 18 10.33 2.94 -42.85
N VAL A 19 11.54 3.49 -42.74
CA VAL A 19 12.58 3.35 -43.78
C VAL A 19 13.80 2.67 -43.18
N ILE A 20 13.96 1.45 -43.69
CA ILE A 20 14.93 0.40 -43.38
C ILE A 20 16.26 0.76 -44.06
N TRP A 21 17.35 0.81 -43.31
CA TRP A 21 18.69 0.74 -43.89
C TRP A 21 19.07 -0.73 -44.11
N LYS A 22 18.86 -1.16 -45.34
CA LYS A 22 19.30 -2.44 -45.91
C LYS A 22 20.82 -2.43 -46.12
N TRP A 23 21.52 -3.37 -45.50
CA TRP A 23 22.70 -4.00 -46.10
C TRP A 23 22.57 -5.52 -45.90
N ARG A 24 22.48 -6.26 -47.01
CA ARG A 24 22.70 -7.70 -47.16
C ARG A 24 23.49 -7.85 -48.47
N ASP A 25 24.51 -8.70 -48.55
CA ASP A 25 24.48 -10.12 -48.94
C ASP A 25 25.96 -10.61 -49.07
N PRO A 26 26.32 -11.89 -49.34
CA PRO A 26 25.69 -13.19 -49.04
C PRO A 26 26.67 -14.29 -48.49
N MET A 27 26.08 -15.26 -47.78
CA MET A 27 26.38 -16.70 -47.55
C MET A 27 27.80 -17.31 -47.68
N SER A 28 28.16 -18.19 -46.72
CA SER A 28 28.20 -19.67 -46.92
C SER A 28 28.70 -20.45 -45.70
N GLY A 29 27.92 -21.47 -45.26
CA GLY A 29 28.32 -22.58 -44.38
C GLY A 29 28.64 -22.18 -42.93
N VAL A 30 28.01 -22.69 -41.89
CA VAL A 30 27.77 -24.10 -41.53
C VAL A 30 26.65 -24.12 -40.48
N ALA A 31 25.72 -25.06 -40.57
CA ALA A 31 24.96 -25.53 -39.42
C ALA A 31 24.87 -27.07 -39.50
N PRO A 32 24.72 -27.82 -38.40
CA PRO A 32 24.54 -27.39 -37.01
C PRO A 32 25.46 -28.11 -36.00
N LEU A 33 25.81 -27.44 -34.90
CA LEU A 33 25.99 -28.14 -33.63
C LEU A 33 25.10 -27.41 -32.64
N ALA A 34 23.86 -27.90 -32.52
CA ALA A 34 22.99 -27.52 -31.41
C ALA A 34 23.65 -28.02 -30.13
N GLY A 35 24.48 -27.19 -29.52
CA GLY A 35 24.76 -27.28 -28.10
C GLY A 35 23.49 -26.88 -27.39
N GLU A 36 22.83 -27.84 -26.76
CA GLU A 36 21.74 -27.59 -25.83
C GLU A 36 22.21 -26.54 -24.81
N PRO A 37 21.45 -25.46 -24.54
CA PRO A 37 21.81 -24.55 -23.48
C PRO A 37 21.93 -25.37 -22.19
N PRO A 38 22.90 -25.10 -21.31
CA PRO A 38 23.01 -25.82 -20.05
C PRO A 38 21.69 -25.68 -19.31
N SER A 39 20.99 -26.79 -19.13
CA SER A 39 19.82 -26.87 -18.26
C SER A 39 20.22 -26.33 -16.90
N LEU A 40 19.73 -25.14 -16.57
CA LEU A 40 19.90 -24.57 -15.24
C LEU A 40 19.28 -25.57 -14.28
N ASN A 41 20.16 -26.23 -13.55
CA ASN A 41 19.85 -27.09 -12.42
C ASN A 41 18.73 -26.42 -11.61
N THR A 42 17.53 -26.99 -11.62
CA THR A 42 16.41 -26.48 -10.82
C THR A 42 16.89 -26.40 -9.38
N ALA A 43 16.93 -25.19 -8.82
CA ALA A 43 17.22 -25.02 -7.40
C ALA A 43 16.30 -25.98 -6.62
N PRO A 44 16.80 -26.68 -5.59
CA PRO A 44 15.93 -27.48 -4.73
C PRO A 44 14.76 -26.59 -4.26
N PRO A 45 13.53 -27.15 -4.14
CA PRO A 45 12.41 -26.37 -3.65
C PRO A 45 12.82 -25.76 -2.32
N VAL A 46 12.85 -24.43 -2.26
CA VAL A 46 13.03 -23.71 -1.00
C VAL A 46 12.00 -24.31 -0.06
N PRO A 47 12.40 -24.89 1.09
CA PRO A 47 11.43 -25.48 2.01
C PRO A 47 10.40 -24.40 2.32
N ALA A 48 9.11 -24.74 2.16
CA ALA A 48 8.03 -23.82 2.42
C ALA A 48 8.27 -23.17 3.78
N ARG A 49 8.45 -21.84 3.78
CA ARG A 49 8.69 -21.08 5.01
C ARG A 49 7.52 -21.38 5.93
N VAL A 50 7.78 -22.02 7.07
CA VAL A 50 6.76 -22.18 8.11
C VAL A 50 6.42 -20.77 8.59
N GLU A 51 5.29 -20.24 8.13
CA GLU A 51 4.81 -18.96 8.61
C GLU A 51 4.38 -19.13 10.05
N LEU A 52 5.06 -18.43 10.96
CA LEU A 52 4.64 -18.38 12.36
C LEU A 52 3.21 -17.81 12.43
N PRO A 53 2.33 -18.42 13.25
CA PRO A 53 0.97 -17.92 13.41
C PRO A 53 0.99 -16.51 14.00
N VAL A 54 0.09 -15.66 13.54
CA VAL A 54 -0.10 -14.32 14.09
C VAL A 54 -0.79 -14.44 15.45
N THR A 55 -0.20 -13.85 16.48
CA THR A 55 -0.78 -13.79 17.84
C THR A 55 -1.51 -12.47 18.02
N LEU A 56 -2.83 -12.52 18.20
CA LEU A 56 -3.64 -11.33 18.48
C LEU A 56 -3.43 -10.89 19.94
N LEU A 57 -3.00 -9.65 20.15
CA LEU A 57 -2.80 -9.09 21.48
C LEU A 57 -4.11 -8.59 22.09
N PRO A 58 -4.25 -8.56 23.43
CA PRO A 58 -5.45 -8.04 24.09
C PRO A 58 -5.84 -6.62 23.67
N ILE A 59 -4.86 -5.74 23.43
CA ILE A 59 -5.09 -4.37 22.96
C ILE A 59 -5.85 -4.30 21.63
N ALA A 60 -5.76 -5.34 20.79
CA ALA A 60 -6.48 -5.39 19.53
C ALA A 60 -8.00 -5.49 19.74
N ALA A 61 -8.47 -6.00 20.89
CA ALA A 61 -9.89 -6.04 21.21
C ALA A 61 -10.46 -4.63 21.43
N ASP A 62 -9.67 -3.72 22.00
CA ASP A 62 -10.09 -2.32 22.20
C ASP A 62 -10.25 -1.58 20.86
N MET A 63 -9.45 -1.99 19.87
CA MET A 63 -9.50 -1.44 18.51
C MET A 63 -10.73 -1.87 17.71
N ALA A 64 -11.54 -2.82 18.22
CA ALA A 64 -12.81 -3.16 17.59
C ALA A 64 -13.82 -2.00 17.58
N ARG A 65 -13.64 -1.00 18.44
CA ARG A 65 -14.46 0.23 18.51
C ARG A 65 -13.87 1.41 17.73
N LEU A 66 -12.74 1.23 17.04
CA LEU A 66 -12.16 2.30 16.22
C LEU A 66 -13.20 2.78 15.20
N ASN A 67 -13.34 4.10 15.06
CA ASN A 67 -14.31 4.77 14.20
C ASN A 67 -15.78 4.52 14.59
N SER A 68 -16.06 4.08 15.82
CA SER A 68 -17.43 3.92 16.28
C SER A 68 -18.15 5.28 16.31
N PRO A 69 -19.43 5.35 15.88
CA PRO A 69 -20.24 6.56 16.04
C PRO A 69 -20.54 6.87 17.52
N GLU A 70 -20.28 5.93 18.43
CA GLU A 70 -20.47 6.09 19.88
C GLU A 70 -19.26 6.72 20.59
N THR A 71 -18.13 6.91 19.90
CA THR A 71 -16.90 7.53 20.44
C THR A 71 -16.58 8.84 19.75
N LEU A 72 -15.78 9.68 20.40
CA LEU A 72 -15.29 10.92 19.81
C LEU A 72 -14.11 10.64 18.85
N PRO A 73 -13.90 11.47 17.81
CA PRO A 73 -12.74 11.31 16.93
C PRO A 73 -11.39 11.31 17.66
N GLN A 74 -11.29 12.06 18.75
CA GLN A 74 -10.08 12.11 19.59
C GLN A 74 -9.83 10.78 20.32
N ASP A 75 -10.87 10.00 20.59
CA ASP A 75 -10.73 8.67 21.20
C ASP A 75 -10.06 7.71 20.21
N ASP A 76 -10.39 7.80 18.92
CA ASP A 76 -9.77 6.98 17.86
C ASP A 76 -8.24 7.20 17.83
N LEU A 77 -7.81 8.47 17.82
CA LEU A 77 -6.39 8.81 17.83
C LEU A 77 -5.71 8.39 19.13
N SER A 78 -6.39 8.51 20.27
CA SER A 78 -5.85 8.07 21.57
C SER A 78 -5.63 6.56 21.59
N SER A 79 -6.56 5.78 21.04
CA SER A 79 -6.42 4.34 20.87
C SER A 79 -5.28 3.96 19.92
N LEU A 80 -5.14 4.66 18.78
CA LEU A 80 -4.02 4.45 17.86
C LEU A 80 -2.67 4.80 18.48
N SER A 81 -2.57 5.90 19.23
CA SER A 81 -1.36 6.27 19.97
C SER A 81 -0.97 5.19 20.99
N LEU A 82 -1.95 4.60 21.70
CA LEU A 82 -1.70 3.49 22.61
C LEU A 82 -1.21 2.22 21.88
N VAL A 83 -1.78 1.94 20.70
CA VAL A 83 -1.33 0.83 19.84
C VAL A 83 0.11 1.02 19.40
N LEU A 84 0.48 2.20 18.91
CA LEU A 84 1.85 2.52 18.49
C LEU A 84 2.82 2.42 19.67
N ALA A 85 2.47 2.99 20.84
CA ALA A 85 3.29 2.88 22.03
C ALA A 85 3.49 1.43 22.49
N THR A 86 2.45 0.60 22.40
CA THR A 86 2.53 -0.84 22.71
C THR A 86 3.41 -1.58 21.71
N TYR A 87 3.29 -1.27 20.42
CA TYR A 87 4.20 -1.78 19.40
C TYR A 87 5.65 -1.40 19.71
N GLY A 88 5.90 -0.12 20.01
CA GLY A 88 7.23 0.40 20.34
C GLY A 88 7.88 -0.33 21.51
N LYS A 89 7.14 -0.57 22.59
CA LYS A 89 7.60 -1.35 23.75
C LYS A 89 7.99 -2.78 23.38
N ASN A 90 7.26 -3.39 22.44
CA ASN A 90 7.53 -4.75 22.01
C ASN A 90 8.65 -4.82 20.96
N SER A 91 8.85 -3.82 20.14
CA SER A 91 9.72 -3.89 18.96
C SER A 91 11.01 -3.06 19.08
N GLY A 92 11.14 -2.23 20.11
CA GLY A 92 12.26 -1.29 20.28
C GLY A 92 12.09 0.02 19.48
N GLY A 93 10.91 0.22 18.89
CA GLY A 93 10.54 1.38 18.10
C GLY A 93 9.16 1.15 17.44
N ASN A 94 8.48 2.24 17.12
CA ASN A 94 7.22 2.27 16.39
C ASN A 94 7.42 1.73 14.97
N PRO A 95 6.35 1.23 14.31
CA PRO A 95 6.42 0.92 12.89
C PRO A 95 6.71 2.20 12.09
N THR A 96 7.46 2.04 11.00
CA THR A 96 7.81 3.10 10.06
C THR A 96 7.56 2.63 8.63
N GLY A 97 7.51 3.58 7.68
CA GLY A 97 7.25 3.31 6.28
C GLY A 97 6.00 4.04 5.79
N GLU A 98 5.48 3.61 4.64
CA GLU A 98 4.21 4.11 4.10
C GLU A 98 3.02 3.61 4.94
N ASN A 99 1.86 4.24 4.75
CA ASN A 99 0.66 3.95 5.54
C ASN A 99 0.26 2.47 5.53
N GLU A 100 0.34 1.80 4.38
CA GLU A 100 0.07 0.38 4.22
C GLU A 100 1.10 -0.51 4.92
N GLU A 101 2.36 -0.10 4.98
CA GLU A 101 3.43 -0.84 5.66
C GLU A 101 3.24 -0.76 7.18
N ILE A 102 2.93 0.43 7.70
CA ILE A 102 2.56 0.66 9.09
C ILE A 102 1.33 -0.18 9.45
N THR A 103 0.29 -0.13 8.62
CA THR A 103 -0.93 -0.90 8.84
C THR A 103 -0.66 -2.41 8.84
N ALA A 104 0.12 -2.92 7.88
CA ALA A 104 0.51 -4.32 7.82
C ALA A 104 1.31 -4.74 9.06
N ALA A 105 2.24 -3.90 9.52
CA ALA A 105 3.00 -4.16 10.75
C ALA A 105 2.08 -4.27 11.97
N LEU A 106 1.08 -3.39 12.09
CA LEU A 106 0.08 -3.44 13.16
C LEU A 106 -0.86 -4.65 13.06
N LEU A 107 -1.13 -5.16 11.86
CA LEU A 107 -1.89 -6.40 11.62
C LEU A 107 -1.09 -7.69 11.84
N GLY A 108 0.19 -7.58 12.22
CA GLY A 108 1.03 -8.74 12.53
C GLY A 108 2.07 -9.10 11.47
N ASN A 109 2.22 -8.29 10.40
CA ASN A 109 3.36 -8.39 9.49
C ASN A 109 4.60 -7.71 10.09
N ASN A 110 5.02 -8.20 11.25
CA ASN A 110 6.22 -7.76 11.96
C ASN A 110 7.02 -8.99 12.40
N PRO A 111 8.33 -8.85 12.73
CA PRO A 111 9.20 -9.97 13.07
C PRO A 111 8.69 -10.84 14.24
N LYS A 112 7.90 -10.25 15.15
CA LYS A 112 7.32 -10.93 16.31
C LYS A 112 5.96 -11.56 16.05
N ARG A 113 5.36 -11.33 14.87
CA ARG A 113 4.03 -11.83 14.47
C ARG A 113 2.94 -11.50 15.49
N LEU A 114 3.05 -10.33 16.12
CA LEU A 114 2.05 -9.82 17.07
C LEU A 114 1.09 -8.89 16.33
N ALA A 115 -0.21 -9.18 16.37
CA ALA A 115 -1.23 -8.29 15.84
C ALA A 115 -1.77 -7.39 16.96
N TYR A 116 -1.71 -6.08 16.69
CA TYR A 116 -2.21 -5.01 17.54
C TYR A 116 -3.58 -4.50 17.08
N LEU A 117 -3.99 -4.92 15.88
CA LEU A 117 -5.30 -4.67 15.29
C LEU A 117 -5.97 -6.01 14.98
N PRO A 118 -7.31 -6.10 15.05
CA PRO A 118 -8.03 -7.26 14.57
C PRO A 118 -7.90 -7.40 13.05
N ALA A 119 -7.95 -8.64 12.55
CA ALA A 119 -8.03 -8.90 11.11
C ALA A 119 -9.45 -8.61 10.58
N ASN A 120 -9.57 -8.30 9.28
CA ASN A 120 -10.84 -8.10 8.57
C ASN A 120 -11.75 -7.03 9.19
N VAL A 121 -11.21 -5.82 9.28
CA VAL A 121 -11.84 -4.68 9.94
C VAL A 121 -12.35 -3.64 8.92
N PRO A 122 -13.45 -2.92 9.21
CA PRO A 122 -14.01 -1.94 8.28
C PRO A 122 -13.13 -0.69 8.12
N PHE A 123 -12.15 -0.50 9.00
CA PHE A 123 -11.26 0.66 9.03
C PHE A 123 -9.92 0.42 8.32
N VAL A 124 -9.83 -0.60 7.46
CA VAL A 124 -8.72 -0.77 6.51
C VAL A 124 -9.29 -0.73 5.09
N ASN A 125 -8.78 0.16 4.24
CA ASN A 125 -9.24 0.29 2.86
C ASN A 125 -8.64 -0.80 1.94
N ALA A 126 -9.07 -0.82 0.67
CA ALA A 126 -8.60 -1.79 -0.32
C ALA A 126 -7.09 -1.72 -0.63
N SER A 127 -6.46 -0.58 -0.36
CA SER A 127 -5.01 -0.39 -0.49
C SER A 127 -4.23 -0.86 0.74
N GLY A 128 -4.92 -1.37 1.78
CA GLY A 128 -4.30 -1.83 3.01
C GLY A 128 -3.94 -0.71 3.99
N GLN A 129 -4.54 0.48 3.86
CA GLN A 129 -4.27 1.62 4.75
C GLN A 129 -5.35 1.72 5.81
N LEU A 130 -4.96 2.06 7.04
CA LEU A 130 -5.88 2.50 8.09
C LEU A 130 -6.59 3.79 7.68
N ILE A 131 -7.91 3.77 7.73
CA ILE A 131 -8.76 4.93 7.43
C ILE A 131 -9.45 5.45 8.69
N ASP A 132 -9.62 6.76 8.76
CA ASP A 132 -10.43 7.42 9.77
C ASP A 132 -11.93 7.17 9.56
N ARG A 133 -12.73 7.67 10.51
CA ARG A 133 -14.19 7.53 10.49
C ARG A 133 -14.88 8.18 9.29
N TRP A 134 -14.19 9.04 8.55
CA TRP A 134 -14.69 9.66 7.32
C TRP A 134 -14.22 8.94 6.05
N GLY A 135 -13.37 7.93 6.19
CA GLY A 135 -12.88 7.09 5.10
C GLY A 135 -11.57 7.57 4.49
N THR A 136 -10.91 8.54 5.11
CA THR A 136 -9.62 9.07 4.63
C THR A 136 -8.48 8.32 5.32
N PRO A 137 -7.41 7.92 4.62
CA PRO A 137 -6.26 7.33 5.28
C PRO A 137 -5.70 8.26 6.34
N TYR A 138 -5.38 7.74 7.54
CA TYR A 138 -4.61 8.49 8.52
C TYR A 138 -3.25 8.87 7.92
N PHE A 139 -2.70 10.01 8.33
CA PHE A 139 -1.31 10.36 8.03
C PHE A 139 -0.44 10.03 9.24
N PHE A 140 0.54 9.15 9.04
CA PHE A 140 1.54 8.81 10.05
C PHE A 140 2.86 9.52 9.76
N HIS A 141 3.38 10.26 10.73
CA HIS A 141 4.66 10.93 10.61
C HIS A 141 5.62 10.49 11.71
N SER A 142 6.57 9.61 11.36
CA SER A 142 7.60 9.16 12.29
C SER A 142 8.58 10.29 12.59
N MET A 143 8.52 10.84 13.81
CA MET A 143 9.43 11.89 14.28
C MET A 143 10.71 11.33 14.86
N THR A 144 10.59 10.22 15.60
CA THR A 144 11.72 9.46 16.12
C THR A 144 11.37 7.98 16.10
N ALA A 145 12.31 7.10 16.47
CA ALA A 145 12.03 5.68 16.58
C ALA A 145 10.85 5.35 17.52
N GLY A 146 10.58 6.16 18.56
CA GLY A 146 9.49 5.89 19.51
C GLY A 146 8.30 6.86 19.42
N ARG A 147 8.34 7.83 18.50
CA ARG A 147 7.34 8.89 18.39
C ARG A 147 6.86 9.03 16.96
N THR A 148 5.56 8.90 16.79
CA THR A 148 4.83 9.04 15.53
C THR A 148 3.66 9.97 15.77
N ASP A 149 3.59 11.03 14.99
CA ASP A 149 2.43 11.90 14.96
C ASP A 149 1.37 11.26 14.04
N ILE A 150 0.11 11.38 14.44
CA ILE A 150 -1.06 10.81 13.77
C ILE A 150 -2.01 11.95 13.44
N ARG A 151 -2.46 12.01 12.19
CA ARG A 151 -3.44 13.01 11.73
C ARG A 151 -4.59 12.32 11.00
N SER A 152 -5.82 12.70 11.33
CA SER A 152 -7.03 12.42 10.56
C SER A 152 -7.42 13.67 9.78
N ALA A 153 -7.92 13.48 8.56
CA ALA A 153 -8.32 14.55 7.65
C ALA A 153 -9.69 15.17 7.99
N GLY A 154 -10.29 14.79 9.11
CA GLY A 154 -11.56 15.32 9.54
C GLY A 154 -12.76 15.01 8.61
N PRO A 155 -13.92 15.60 8.91
CA PRO A 155 -15.13 15.52 8.08
C PRO A 155 -14.96 15.96 6.63
N ASP A 156 -14.11 16.95 6.34
CA ASP A 156 -13.94 17.50 4.99
C ASP A 156 -13.07 16.62 4.07
N ARG A 157 -12.35 15.66 4.68
CA ARG A 157 -11.49 14.66 4.03
C ARG A 157 -10.29 15.27 3.31
N GLN A 158 -9.91 16.48 3.67
CA GLN A 158 -8.75 17.18 3.17
C GLN A 158 -7.80 17.37 4.32
N MET A 159 -6.62 16.77 4.21
CA MET A 159 -5.58 17.00 5.19
C MET A 159 -5.09 18.46 5.14
N TRP A 160 -4.52 18.92 6.25
CA TRP A 160 -3.94 20.26 6.46
C TRP A 160 -4.96 21.39 6.48
N THR A 161 -6.17 21.11 6.97
CA THR A 161 -7.28 22.04 7.17
C THR A 161 -7.54 22.27 8.67
N GLU A 162 -8.54 23.10 8.99
CA GLU A 162 -8.89 23.42 10.38
C GLU A 162 -9.64 22.31 11.11
N ASP A 163 -10.26 21.36 10.40
CA ASP A 163 -11.01 20.25 11.00
C ASP A 163 -10.18 18.98 11.21
N ASP A 164 -8.90 19.01 10.81
CA ASP A 164 -7.94 17.97 11.12
C ASP A 164 -7.86 17.70 12.63
N ILE A 165 -7.68 16.44 12.96
CA ILE A 165 -7.48 16.00 14.33
C ILE A 165 -6.10 15.36 14.42
N GLU A 166 -5.33 15.78 15.42
CA GLU A 166 -3.93 15.41 15.56
C GLU A 166 -3.64 14.83 16.95
N SER A 167 -2.73 13.86 17.01
CA SER A 167 -2.20 13.28 18.24
C SER A 167 -0.76 12.84 18.03
N SER A 168 -0.01 12.70 19.10
CA SER A 168 1.33 12.11 19.11
C SER A 168 1.41 11.06 20.21
N ASN A 169 2.08 9.94 19.94
CA ASN A 169 2.29 8.88 20.93
C ASN A 169 3.55 9.07 21.79
#